data_AF-A0A9P0VY66-F1
#
_entry.id   AF-A0A9P0VY66-F1
#
_cell.length_a   1.000
_cell.length_b   1.000
_cell.length_c   1.000
_cell.angle_alpha   90.00
_cell.angle_beta   90.00
_cell.angle_gamma   90.00
#
_symmetry.space_group_name_H-M   'P 1'
#
loop_
_entity.id
_entity.type
_entity.pdbx_description
1 polymer ?
#
loop_
_entity_poly.entity_id
_entity_poly.type
_entity_poly.pdbx_seq_one_letter_code
_entity_poly.pdbx_strand_id
1 'polypeptide(L)'
;MEETPRPRTQRLPSRLDILSNGLKLDVRAHQRTYEGAYTRTAIGALSFSILIIKLFSKEFLPVGAVYTIYGCVLYFFGVFKSASVDVFYNPDKDMVLYKTGGDSVLLLTVVSLVSYLALLVLVWRM
;
A
#
# COMPACT_ATOMS: atom_id res chain seq x y z
N MET A 1 19.42 6.79 43.51
CA MET A 1 18.50 6.04 42.63
C MET A 1 19.36 5.43 41.55
N GLU A 2 19.63 4.14 41.67
CA GLU A 2 20.55 3.39 40.82
C GLU A 2 19.81 2.99 39.55
N GLU A 3 20.19 3.55 38.38
CA GLU A 3 19.66 3.12 37.08
C GLU A 3 20.11 1.68 36.82
N THR A 4 19.24 0.72 37.09
CA THR A 4 19.45 -0.67 36.68
C THR A 4 19.54 -0.71 35.15
N PRO A 5 20.63 -1.25 34.55
CA PRO A 5 20.73 -1.35 33.11
C PRO A 5 19.60 -2.26 32.62
N ARG A 6 18.69 -1.73 31.80
CA ARG A 6 17.65 -2.55 31.17
C ARG A 6 18.34 -3.70 30.44
N PRO A 7 17.97 -4.97 30.67
CA PRO A 7 18.56 -6.08 29.96
C PRO A 7 18.42 -5.81 28.46
N ARG A 8 19.54 -5.71 27.74
CA ARG A 8 19.53 -5.65 26.28
C ARG A 8 18.94 -6.96 25.81
N THR A 9 17.63 -6.99 25.58
CA THR A 9 16.99 -8.12 24.91
C THR A 9 17.71 -8.29 23.58
N GLN A 10 18.54 -9.34 23.49
CA GLN A 10 19.31 -9.65 22.31
C GLN A 10 18.30 -10.01 21.22
N ARG A 11 18.00 -9.05 20.35
CA ARG A 11 17.08 -9.28 19.23
C ARG A 11 17.72 -10.30 18.30
N LEU A 12 16.93 -11.28 17.86
CA LEU A 12 17.37 -12.17 16.79
C LEU A 12 17.73 -11.32 15.55
N PRO A 13 18.79 -11.68 14.82
CA PRO A 13 19.23 -10.93 13.66
C PRO A 13 18.12 -10.92 12.59
N SER A 14 17.72 -9.72 12.19
CA SER A 14 16.79 -9.48 11.08
C SER A 14 17.55 -9.55 9.76
N ARG A 15 16.87 -9.85 8.65
CA ARG A 15 17.47 -9.68 7.31
C ARG A 15 17.97 -8.26 7.05
N LEU A 16 17.40 -7.28 7.74
CA LEU A 16 17.85 -5.88 7.70
C LEU A 16 19.21 -5.69 8.39
N ASP A 17 19.62 -6.54 9.33
CA ASP A 17 20.87 -6.36 10.09
C ASP A 17 22.13 -6.60 9.27
N ILE A 18 22.00 -7.38 8.19
CA ILE A 18 23.03 -7.66 7.19
C ILE A 18 23.32 -6.39 6.36
N LEU A 19 22.39 -5.44 6.34
CA LEU A 19 22.40 -4.27 5.48
C LEU A 19 23.18 -3.11 6.09
N SER A 20 23.85 -2.31 5.26
CA SER A 20 24.54 -1.08 5.70
C SER A 20 23.54 -0.08 6.30
N ASN A 21 23.99 0.77 7.23
CA ASN A 21 23.10 1.72 7.93
C ASN A 21 22.39 2.70 6.98
N GLY A 22 23.02 3.12 5.88
CA GLY A 22 22.40 3.96 4.86
C GLY A 22 21.25 3.24 4.15
N LEU A 23 21.50 2.00 3.74
CA LEU A 23 20.50 1.22 3.02
C LEU A 23 19.32 0.81 3.95
N LYS A 24 19.56 0.61 5.26
CA LYS A 24 18.47 0.46 6.26
C LYS A 24 17.50 1.66 6.27
N LEU A 25 18.02 2.88 6.09
CA LEU A 25 17.20 4.10 6.06
C LEU A 25 16.36 4.17 4.78
N ASP A 26 16.95 3.88 3.62
CA ASP A 26 16.27 3.89 2.32
C ASP A 26 15.12 2.89 2.28
N VAL A 27 15.35 1.71 2.85
CA VAL A 27 14.35 0.65 2.97
C VAL A 27 13.18 1.07 3.84
N ARG A 28 13.47 1.66 5.00
CA ARG A 28 12.42 2.22 5.88
C ARG A 28 11.65 3.33 5.18
N ALA A 29 12.33 4.22 4.46
CA ALA A 29 11.71 5.30 3.72
C ALA A 29 10.78 4.75 2.62
N HIS A 30 11.20 3.70 1.92
CA HIS A 30 10.41 3.02 0.91
C HIS A 30 9.16 2.37 1.50
N GLN A 31 9.30 1.61 2.59
CA GLN A 31 8.18 0.96 3.27
C GLN A 31 7.15 1.96 3.79
N ARG A 32 7.59 3.09 4.36
CA ARG A 32 6.68 4.13 4.88
C ARG A 32 5.95 4.90 3.78
N THR A 33 6.61 5.10 2.63
CA THR A 33 6.08 5.95 1.55
C THR A 33 5.26 5.16 0.53
N TYR A 34 5.76 4.00 0.08
CA TYR A 34 5.12 3.22 -0.98
C TYR A 34 4.23 2.13 -0.39
N GLU A 35 4.80 1.16 0.31
CA GLU A 35 4.03 0.02 0.85
C GLU A 35 2.94 0.46 1.84
N GLY A 36 3.31 1.38 2.74
CA GLY A 36 2.40 1.96 3.71
C GLY A 36 1.27 2.79 3.09
N ALA A 37 1.49 3.39 1.92
CA ALA A 37 0.45 4.14 1.22
C ALA A 37 -0.57 3.20 0.56
N TYR A 38 -0.12 2.15 -0.13
CA TYR A 38 -1.04 1.20 -0.79
C TYR A 38 -1.93 0.46 0.21
N THR A 39 -1.33 -0.03 1.29
CA THR A 39 -2.05 -0.77 2.34
C THR A 39 -3.08 0.09 3.05
N ARG A 40 -2.71 1.33 3.44
CA ARG A 40 -3.64 2.25 4.11
C ARG A 40 -4.82 2.63 3.23
N THR A 41 -4.57 2.93 1.95
CA THR A 41 -5.64 3.30 1.01
C THR A 41 -6.57 2.13 0.73
N ALA A 42 -6.03 0.92 0.55
CA ALA A 42 -6.83 -0.29 0.35
C ALA A 42 -7.75 -0.57 1.55
N ILE A 43 -7.21 -0.53 2.77
CA ILE A 43 -7.99 -0.73 4.01
C ILE A 43 -9.07 0.35 4.14
N GLY A 44 -8.74 1.62 3.86
CA GLY A 44 -9.71 2.72 3.88
C GLY A 44 -10.86 2.51 2.88
N ALA A 45 -10.55 2.15 1.64
CA ALA A 45 -11.55 1.90 0.60
C ALA A 45 -12.46 0.70 0.93
N LEU A 46 -11.89 -0.41 1.41
CA LEU A 46 -12.66 -1.60 1.82
C LEU A 46 -13.54 -1.31 3.03
N SER A 47 -13.03 -0.56 4.01
CA SER A 47 -13.81 -0.16 5.20
C SER A 47 -14.99 0.73 4.81
N PHE A 48 -14.77 1.68 3.89
CA PHE A 48 -15.82 2.55 3.37
C PHE A 48 -16.86 1.79 2.55
N SER A 49 -16.44 0.80 1.76
CA SER A 49 -17.37 -0.10 1.06
C SER A 49 -18.31 -0.82 2.03
N ILE A 50 -17.76 -1.43 3.09
CA ILE A 50 -18.56 -2.15 4.10
C ILE A 50 -19.55 -1.18 4.75
N LEU A 51 -19.12 0.04 5.06
CA LEU A 51 -19.98 1.10 5.59
C LEU A 51 -21.14 1.37 4.61
N ILE A 52 -20.85 1.58 3.32
CA ILE A 52 -21.89 1.86 2.32
C ILE A 52 -22.91 0.72 2.25
N ILE A 53 -22.42 -0.52 2.13
CA ILE A 53 -23.26 -1.72 1.95
C ILE A 53 -24.14 -1.98 3.18
N LYS A 54 -23.66 -1.66 4.40
CA LYS A 54 -24.39 -1.94 5.64
C LYS A 54 -25.25 -0.78 6.15
N LEU A 55 -24.89 0.46 5.86
CA LEU A 55 -25.55 1.64 6.42
C LEU A 55 -26.64 2.21 5.49
N PHE A 56 -26.46 2.12 4.17
CA PHE A 56 -27.34 2.77 3.21
C PHE A 56 -28.42 1.84 2.64
N SER A 57 -29.43 2.44 2.01
CA SER A 57 -30.51 1.74 1.30
C SER A 57 -29.96 0.89 0.14
N LYS A 58 -30.76 -0.09 -0.30
CA LYS A 58 -30.40 -1.02 -1.39
C LYS A 58 -30.06 -0.32 -2.70
N GLU A 59 -30.57 0.89 -2.90
CA GLU A 59 -30.27 1.73 -4.05
C GLU A 59 -28.77 2.05 -4.13
N PHE A 60 -28.08 2.23 -3.00
CA PHE A 60 -26.65 2.56 -2.96
C PHE A 60 -25.71 1.34 -2.99
N LEU A 61 -26.24 0.13 -3.09
CA LEU A 61 -25.41 -1.09 -3.17
C LEU A 61 -24.38 -1.08 -4.31
N PRO A 62 -24.69 -0.58 -5.52
CA PRO A 62 -23.69 -0.55 -6.58
C PRO A 62 -22.56 0.45 -6.30
N VAL A 63 -22.80 1.51 -5.50
CA VAL A 63 -21.73 2.42 -5.02
C VAL A 63 -20.74 1.64 -4.15
N GLY A 64 -21.27 0.88 -3.19
CA GLY A 64 -20.47 0.01 -2.32
C GLY A 64 -19.68 -1.03 -3.13
N ALA A 65 -20.30 -1.65 -4.14
CA ALA A 65 -19.63 -2.60 -5.01
C ALA A 65 -18.43 -1.99 -5.76
N VAL A 66 -18.55 -0.76 -6.27
CA VAL A 66 -17.44 -0.04 -6.91
C VAL A 66 -16.29 0.17 -5.92
N TYR A 67 -16.58 0.60 -4.69
CA TYR A 67 -15.56 0.75 -3.65
C TYR A 67 -14.90 -0.59 -3.24
N THR A 68 -15.64 -1.70 -3.24
CA THR A 68 -15.07 -3.04 -3.00
C THR A 68 -14.08 -3.40 -4.09
N ILE A 69 -14.48 -3.27 -5.36
CA ILE A 69 -13.63 -3.60 -6.51
C ILE A 69 -12.38 -2.72 -6.49
N TYR A 70 -12.55 -1.41 -6.28
CA TYR A 70 -11.44 -0.47 -6.18
C TYR A 70 -10.46 -0.83 -5.03
N GLY A 71 -10.99 -1.12 -3.84
CA GLY A 71 -10.18 -1.54 -2.70
C GLY A 71 -9.42 -2.85 -2.93
N CYS A 72 -10.05 -3.83 -3.56
CA CYS A 72 -9.41 -5.10 -3.95
C CYS A 72 -8.28 -4.88 -4.95
N VAL A 73 -8.54 -4.11 -6.02
CA VAL A 73 -7.51 -3.81 -7.04
C VAL A 73 -6.32 -3.10 -6.41
N LEU A 74 -6.55 -2.11 -5.54
CA LEU A 74 -5.48 -1.44 -4.80
C LEU A 74 -4.69 -2.38 -3.90
N TYR A 75 -5.38 -3.29 -3.20
CA TYR A 75 -4.73 -4.26 -2.33
C TYR A 75 -3.81 -5.19 -3.11
N PHE A 76 -4.32 -5.83 -4.18
CA PHE A 76 -3.53 -6.74 -5.01
C PHE A 76 -2.38 -6.02 -5.71
N PHE A 77 -2.60 -4.80 -6.19
CA PHE A 77 -1.53 -3.99 -6.78
C PHE A 77 -0.45 -3.65 -5.75
N GLY A 78 -0.84 -3.31 -4.52
CA GLY A 78 0.09 -3.08 -3.41
C GLY A 78 0.94 -4.30 -3.07
N VAL A 79 0.33 -5.49 -3.01
CA VAL A 79 1.03 -6.76 -2.76
C VAL A 79 1.98 -7.10 -3.91
N PHE A 80 1.51 -6.99 -5.16
CA PHE A 80 2.34 -7.25 -6.34
C PHE A 80 3.55 -6.30 -6.40
N LYS A 81 3.35 -5.03 -6.05
CA LYS A 81 4.44 -4.07 -5.95
C LYS A 81 5.43 -4.45 -4.86
N SER A 82 4.94 -4.79 -3.67
CA SER A 82 5.74 -5.20 -2.51
C SER A 82 6.62 -6.41 -2.86
N ALA A 83 6.08 -7.40 -3.58
CA ALA A 83 6.84 -8.54 -4.07
C ALA A 83 7.92 -8.16 -5.10
N SER A 84 7.69 -7.11 -5.89
CA SER A 84 8.67 -6.61 -6.86
C SER A 84 9.80 -5.80 -6.21
N VAL A 85 9.69 -5.46 -4.91
CA VAL A 85 10.72 -4.65 -4.24
C VAL A 85 11.99 -5.46 -3.99
N ASP A 86 11.93 -6.79 -3.93
CA ASP A 86 13.10 -7.69 -3.79
C ASP A 86 14.18 -7.44 -4.87
N VAL A 87 13.81 -6.90 -6.03
CA VAL A 87 14.76 -6.47 -7.07
C VAL A 87 15.68 -5.33 -6.61
N PHE A 88 15.22 -4.47 -5.70
CA PHE A 88 16.01 -3.35 -5.16
C PHE A 88 16.94 -3.75 -4.00
N TYR A 89 16.77 -4.95 -3.43
CA TYR A 89 17.47 -5.39 -2.22
C TYR A 89 18.62 -6.36 -2.48
N ASN A 90 18.73 -6.91 -3.69
CA ASN A 90 19.65 -8.02 -3.95
C ASN A 90 21.06 -7.49 -4.28
N PRO A 91 22.07 -7.68 -3.40
CA PRO A 91 23.42 -7.16 -3.61
C PRO A 91 24.16 -7.82 -4.78
N ASP A 92 23.73 -9.01 -5.21
CA ASP A 92 24.33 -9.77 -6.32
C ASP A 92 23.80 -9.40 -7.71
N LYS A 93 22.74 -8.57 -7.78
CA LYS A 93 22.26 -8.05 -9.06
C LYS A 93 22.84 -6.65 -9.24
N ASP A 94 23.64 -6.46 -10.28
CA ASP A 94 24.10 -5.14 -10.71
C ASP A 94 22.88 -4.20 -10.78
N MET A 95 22.87 -3.22 -9.87
CA MET A 95 21.80 -2.23 -9.72
C MET A 95 21.87 -1.24 -10.86
N VAL A 96 21.48 -1.66 -12.06
CA VAL A 96 21.31 -0.77 -13.20
C VAL A 96 19.85 -0.33 -13.28
N LEU A 97 19.67 0.98 -13.05
CA LEU A 97 18.44 1.75 -13.23
C LEU A 97 17.51 1.85 -12.01
N TYR A 98 17.60 2.97 -11.30
CA TYR A 98 16.52 3.50 -10.46
C TYR A 98 15.25 3.65 -11.30
N LYS A 99 14.37 2.64 -11.32
CA LYS A 99 13.04 2.80 -11.91
C LYS A 99 12.19 3.61 -10.92
N THR A 100 11.93 4.87 -11.26
CA THR A 100 11.05 5.74 -10.47
C THR A 100 9.63 5.17 -10.43
N GLY A 101 8.90 5.44 -9.34
CA GLY A 101 7.54 4.93 -9.13
C GLY A 101 6.48 5.46 -10.10
N GLY A 102 6.85 6.25 -11.11
CA GLY A 102 5.94 6.95 -12.01
C GLY A 102 4.97 6.03 -12.75
N ASP A 103 5.45 4.88 -13.23
CA ASP A 103 4.63 3.86 -13.91
C ASP A 103 3.48 3.36 -13.02
N SER A 104 3.80 3.08 -11.75
CA SER A 104 2.80 2.71 -10.76
C SER A 104 1.82 3.84 -10.44
N VAL A 105 2.31 5.07 -10.34
CA VAL A 105 1.46 6.24 -10.09
C VAL A 105 0.50 6.45 -11.25
N LEU A 106 0.96 6.30 -12.49
CA LEU A 106 0.13 6.47 -13.68
C LEU A 106 -0.97 5.39 -13.76
N LEU A 107 -0.65 4.15 -13.44
CA LEU A 107 -1.67 3.09 -13.33
C LEU A 107 -2.72 3.41 -12.26
N LEU A 108 -2.28 3.87 -11.08
CA LEU A 108 -3.18 4.22 -9.97
C LEU A 108 -4.07 5.42 -10.30
N THR A 109 -3.55 6.43 -11.00
CA THR A 109 -4.34 7.59 -11.40
C THR A 109 -5.41 7.20 -12.39
N VAL A 110 -5.10 6.36 -13.39
CA VAL A 110 -6.09 5.85 -14.36
C VAL A 110 -7.17 5.05 -13.66
N VAL A 111 -6.81 4.11 -12.78
CA VAL A 111 -7.78 3.30 -12.02
C VAL A 111 -8.69 4.19 -11.17
N SER A 112 -8.10 5.16 -10.45
CA SER A 112 -8.85 6.13 -9.64
C SER A 112 -9.82 6.96 -10.48
N LEU A 113 -9.39 7.44 -11.65
CA LEU A 113 -10.20 8.25 -12.54
C LEU A 113 -11.40 7.45 -13.10
N VAL A 114 -11.18 6.20 -13.52
CA VAL A 114 -12.25 5.30 -13.95
C VAL A 114 -13.24 5.03 -12.81
N SER A 115 -12.76 4.79 -11.60
CA SER A 115 -13.64 4.60 -10.44
C SER A 115 -14.47 5.85 -10.13
N TYR A 116 -13.90 7.05 -10.21
CA TYR A 116 -14.65 8.28 -10.01
C TYR A 116 -15.70 8.53 -11.08
N LEU A 117 -15.40 8.25 -12.36
CA LEU A 117 -16.38 8.33 -13.43
C LEU A 117 -17.53 7.33 -13.22
N ALA A 118 -17.22 6.09 -12.82
CA ALA A 118 -18.23 5.09 -12.50
C ALA A 118 -19.14 5.55 -11.36
N LEU A 119 -18.56 6.11 -10.29
CA LEU A 119 -19.33 6.68 -9.18
C LEU A 119 -20.21 7.86 -9.63
N LEU A 120 -19.68 8.77 -10.44
CA LEU A 120 -20.42 9.94 -10.92
C LEU A 120 -21.64 9.51 -11.75
N VAL A 121 -21.45 8.59 -12.70
CA VAL A 121 -22.54 8.04 -13.52
C VAL A 121 -23.59 7.35 -12.65
N LEU A 122 -23.12 6.58 -11.65
CA LEU A 122 -24.01 5.82 -10.79
C LEU A 122 -24.84 6.73 -9.88
N VAL A 123 -24.23 7.80 -9.34
CA VAL A 123 -24.92 8.83 -8.55
C VAL A 123 -25.89 9.64 -9.40
N TRP A 124 -25.56 9.95 -10.65
CA TRP A 124 -26.47 10.68 -11.54
C TRP A 124 -27.72 9.86 -11.90
N ARG A 125 -27.58 8.53 -11.94
CA ARG A 125 -28.66 7.62 -12.33
C ARG A 125 -29.64 7.30 -11.18
N MET A 126 -29.20 7.45 -9.93
CA MET A 126 -30.01 7.25 -8.72
C MET A 126 -30.87 8.47 -8.45
#